data_AF-A0A1F9BXT8-F1
#
_entry.id   AF-A0A1F9BXT8-F1
#
_cell.length_a   1.000
_cell.length_b   1.000
_cell.length_c   1.000
_cell.angle_alpha   90.00
_cell.angle_beta   90.00
_cell.angle_gamma   90.00
#
_symmetry.space_group_name_H-M   'P 1'
#
loop_
_entity.id
_entity.type
_entity.pdbx_description
1 polymer ?
#
loop_
_entity_poly.entity_id
_entity_poly.type
_entity_poly.pdbx_seq_one_letter_code
_entity_poly.pdbx_strand_id
1 'polypeptide(L)'
;MTSGDFNGDTVSDLAIGVPGEDIGTRFVNEGAVAVILGSEGTGLTEVGDRLLDAKTGALGIPGPGSNDQFGLVLTAGDFNGDLVSDLVVGVPFKDLFGTDAGGVYVFMGRVGFTLGGGLQFWNQNRIFVNRNPNDRLINEAGDRFGSALAAGDFDGDGRGDLAIGAPFEVVTSFRFSPFVNIDRAGEVDVIYGSPDGLTTTSRADGSGAPQSWHQDQINVEEDAEQLDRFGSSLTAWNFGNGAQTDLAIGVPFEDVSGQPDAGAVNVLYGSSTGLTFARDQLWHQDSPSIPGGPEAGDHFGKALY
;
A
#
# COMPACT_ATOMS: atom_id res chain seq x y z
N MET A 1 -11.12 7.36 1.02
CA MET A 1 -11.40 7.80 2.41
C MET A 1 -10.94 6.71 3.34
N THR A 2 -10.58 7.04 4.58
CA THR A 2 -10.27 6.08 5.64
C THR A 2 -10.70 6.65 6.99
N SER A 3 -10.74 5.83 8.03
CA SER A 3 -11.05 6.27 9.39
C SER A 3 -10.03 5.73 10.39
N GLY A 4 -9.82 6.45 11.47
CA GLY A 4 -8.93 6.09 12.57
C GLY A 4 -9.04 7.12 13.67
N ASP A 5 -8.71 6.78 14.91
CA ASP A 5 -8.56 7.78 15.97
C ASP A 5 -7.20 8.45 15.79
N PHE A 6 -7.13 9.57 15.06
CA PHE A 6 -5.87 10.24 14.78
C PHE A 6 -5.48 11.23 15.89
N ASN A 7 -6.45 11.59 16.74
CA ASN A 7 -6.31 12.60 17.78
C ASN A 7 -6.16 12.03 19.21
N GLY A 8 -6.23 10.70 19.37
CA GLY A 8 -6.09 9.96 20.62
C GLY A 8 -7.24 10.16 21.62
N ASP A 9 -8.43 10.52 21.16
CA ASP A 9 -9.62 10.71 22.01
C ASP A 9 -10.53 9.49 22.09
N THR A 10 -10.12 8.37 21.49
CA THR A 10 -10.79 7.08 21.39
C THR A 10 -12.01 7.03 20.46
N VAL A 11 -12.31 8.13 19.76
CA VAL A 11 -13.36 8.20 18.76
C VAL A 11 -12.73 8.23 17.38
N SER A 12 -13.26 7.43 16.45
CA SER A 12 -12.73 7.44 15.08
C SER A 12 -13.03 8.76 14.38
N ASP A 13 -11.98 9.33 13.80
CA ASP A 13 -12.00 10.45 12.88
C ASP A 13 -12.16 9.95 11.43
N LEU A 14 -12.49 10.86 10.51
CA LEU A 14 -12.65 10.58 9.08
C LEU A 14 -11.61 11.36 8.26
N ALA A 15 -10.80 10.66 7.47
CA ALA A 15 -9.89 11.24 6.49
C ALA A 15 -10.42 11.08 5.06
N ILE A 16 -10.50 12.19 4.33
CA ILE A 16 -11.11 12.29 2.99
C ILE A 16 -10.07 12.85 2.02
N GLY A 17 -9.79 12.08 0.97
CA GLY A 17 -8.90 12.50 -0.10
C GLY A 17 -9.53 13.58 -0.97
N VAL A 18 -8.74 14.60 -1.31
CA VAL A 18 -9.09 15.65 -2.27
C VAL A 18 -7.98 15.73 -3.32
N PRO A 19 -7.75 14.67 -4.11
CA PRO A 19 -6.58 14.54 -4.98
C PRO A 19 -6.49 15.60 -6.10
N GLY A 20 -7.60 16.24 -6.45
CA GLY A 20 -7.65 17.32 -7.43
C GLY A 20 -7.47 18.73 -6.83
N GLU A 21 -7.15 18.85 -5.54
CA GLU A 21 -7.02 20.17 -4.91
C GLU A 21 -5.77 20.93 -5.36
N ASP A 22 -5.94 22.23 -5.60
CA ASP A 22 -4.87 23.18 -5.90
C ASP A 22 -4.41 23.86 -4.60
N ILE A 23 -3.27 23.46 -4.03
CA ILE A 23 -2.77 24.08 -2.80
C ILE A 23 -1.88 25.30 -3.11
N GLY A 24 -2.52 26.47 -3.03
CA GLY A 24 -1.91 27.76 -3.33
C GLY A 24 -1.96 28.07 -4.83
N THR A 25 -0.93 28.76 -5.37
CA THR A 25 -0.95 29.22 -6.77
C THR A 25 0.18 28.62 -7.63
N ARG A 26 1.01 27.74 -7.05
CA ARG A 26 2.26 27.30 -7.69
C ARG A 26 2.08 26.05 -8.56
N PHE A 27 1.16 25.19 -8.18
CA PHE A 27 0.97 23.88 -8.77
C PHE A 27 -0.53 23.57 -8.84
N VAL A 28 -0.91 22.69 -9.75
CA VAL A 28 -2.31 22.30 -10.00
C VAL A 28 -2.49 20.83 -9.70
N ASN A 29 -3.64 20.44 -9.13
CA ASN A 29 -3.98 19.08 -8.72
C ASN A 29 -2.86 18.42 -7.87
N GLU A 30 -2.27 19.18 -6.94
CA GLU A 30 -1.28 18.61 -6.01
C GLU A 30 -1.93 17.61 -5.07
N GLY A 31 -3.20 17.86 -4.73
CA GLY A 31 -4.00 17.07 -3.83
C GLY A 31 -3.88 17.49 -2.36
N ALA A 32 -4.91 17.13 -1.59
CA ALA A 32 -5.01 17.38 -0.16
C ALA A 32 -5.76 16.25 0.54
N VAL A 33 -5.77 16.25 1.88
CA VAL A 33 -6.62 15.37 2.69
C VAL A 33 -7.36 16.20 3.73
N ALA A 34 -8.69 16.16 3.72
CA ALA A 34 -9.49 16.73 4.80
C ALA A 34 -9.63 15.70 5.92
N VAL A 35 -9.30 16.06 7.15
CA VAL A 35 -9.57 15.25 8.34
C VAL A 35 -10.63 15.94 9.18
N ILE A 36 -11.72 15.21 9.40
CA ILE A 36 -12.88 15.64 10.18
C ILE A 36 -12.88 14.82 11.47
N LEU A 37 -12.88 15.51 12.61
CA LEU A 37 -12.75 14.82 13.89
C LEU A 37 -14.07 14.17 14.33
N GLY A 38 -13.94 12.99 14.92
CA GLY A 38 -15.01 12.35 15.67
C GLY A 38 -15.15 12.97 17.06
N SER A 39 -16.35 12.93 17.63
CA SER A 39 -16.58 13.31 19.01
C SER A 39 -17.68 12.47 19.64
N GLU A 40 -17.41 11.94 20.83
CA GLU A 40 -18.33 11.06 21.55
C GLU A 40 -19.68 11.76 21.76
N GLY A 41 -20.78 11.08 21.42
CA GLY A 41 -22.14 11.60 21.54
C GLY A 41 -22.54 12.68 20.52
N THR A 42 -21.61 13.20 19.70
CA THR A 42 -21.89 14.20 18.66
C THR A 42 -21.75 13.62 17.24
N GLY A 43 -20.82 12.68 17.04
CA GLY A 43 -20.42 12.21 15.71
C GLY A 43 -19.32 13.09 15.11
N LEU A 44 -19.27 13.20 13.79
CA LEU A 44 -18.33 14.09 13.10
C LEU A 44 -18.61 15.56 13.45
N THR A 45 -17.57 16.33 13.73
CA THR A 45 -17.65 17.74 14.14
C THR A 45 -16.71 18.60 13.31
N GLU A 46 -17.12 19.83 12.95
CA GLU A 46 -16.25 20.79 12.25
C GLU A 46 -15.19 21.43 13.18
N VAL A 47 -15.32 21.22 14.50
CA VAL A 47 -14.41 21.79 15.50
C VAL A 47 -13.10 21.01 15.49
N GLY A 48 -12.05 21.63 14.94
CA GLY A 48 -10.71 21.05 14.92
C GLY A 48 -10.31 20.42 13.60
N ASP A 49 -11.21 20.44 12.60
CA ASP A 49 -10.96 19.95 11.25
C ASP A 49 -9.69 20.53 10.63
N ARG A 50 -9.00 19.68 9.86
CA ARG A 50 -7.74 20.04 9.21
C ARG A 50 -7.80 19.71 7.73
N LEU A 51 -7.26 20.63 6.94
CA LEU A 51 -6.82 20.31 5.59
C LEU A 51 -5.32 20.01 5.65
N LEU A 52 -4.95 18.78 5.34
CA LEU A 52 -3.58 18.33 5.26
C LEU A 52 -3.08 18.51 3.84
N ASP A 53 -1.94 19.15 3.74
CA ASP A 53 -1.05 19.08 2.59
C ASP A 53 0.31 18.57 3.09
N ALA A 54 1.16 18.06 2.20
CA ALA A 54 2.49 17.63 2.64
C ALA A 54 3.47 18.82 2.89
N LYS A 55 3.05 20.07 2.67
CA LYS A 55 3.86 21.29 2.92
C LYS A 55 3.82 21.69 4.41
N THR A 56 2.73 21.39 5.11
CA THR A 56 2.48 21.76 6.51
C THR A 56 3.34 21.03 7.56
N GLY A 57 4.22 20.10 7.15
CA GLY A 57 5.09 19.34 8.05
C GLY A 57 6.55 19.18 7.59
N ALA A 58 7.06 20.07 6.74
CA ALA A 58 8.31 19.81 6.01
C ALA A 58 9.59 19.72 6.89
N LEU A 59 9.93 18.50 7.32
CA LEU A 59 11.26 18.04 7.78
C LEU A 59 12.21 17.79 6.58
N GLY A 60 12.21 18.67 5.57
CA GLY A 60 13.01 18.47 4.35
C GLY A 60 12.51 17.39 3.39
N ILE A 61 11.30 16.86 3.59
CA ILE A 61 10.63 15.96 2.65
C ILE A 61 10.04 16.80 1.50
N PRO A 62 10.32 16.48 0.22
CA PRO A 62 9.70 17.19 -0.90
C PRO A 62 8.19 17.03 -0.85
N GLY A 63 7.43 18.12 -0.84
CA GLY A 63 5.98 18.06 -0.99
C GLY A 63 5.56 17.55 -2.38
N PRO A 64 4.27 17.21 -2.58
CA PRO A 64 3.68 16.95 -3.89
C PRO A 64 3.92 18.11 -4.87
N GLY A 65 4.15 17.78 -6.14
CA GLY A 65 4.13 18.67 -7.28
C GLY A 65 2.79 18.63 -8.03
N SER A 66 2.73 19.29 -9.18
CA SER A 66 1.51 19.34 -10.00
C SER A 66 1.11 17.95 -10.48
N ASN A 67 -0.16 17.59 -10.29
CA ASN A 67 -0.77 16.32 -10.67
C ASN A 67 -0.24 15.09 -9.92
N ASP A 68 0.50 15.27 -8.81
CA ASP A 68 0.93 14.15 -7.95
C ASP A 68 -0.26 13.49 -7.21
N GLN A 69 -1.40 14.19 -7.11
CA GLN A 69 -2.67 13.73 -6.53
C GLN A 69 -2.57 13.17 -5.10
N PHE A 70 -1.95 13.92 -4.20
CA PHE A 70 -1.92 13.60 -2.78
C PHE A 70 -3.32 13.40 -2.20
N GLY A 71 -3.52 12.28 -1.50
CA GLY A 71 -4.83 11.90 -0.99
C GLY A 71 -5.64 11.01 -1.93
N LEU A 72 -5.09 10.56 -3.07
CA LEU A 72 -5.81 9.66 -3.97
C LEU A 72 -6.18 8.33 -3.29
N VAL A 73 -5.24 7.79 -2.52
CA VAL A 73 -5.37 6.52 -1.79
C VAL A 73 -5.05 6.79 -0.32
N LEU A 74 -5.86 6.25 0.59
CA LEU A 74 -5.74 6.45 2.03
C LEU A 74 -5.89 5.13 2.76
N THR A 75 -5.08 4.92 3.80
CA THR A 75 -5.31 3.88 4.82
C THR A 75 -4.90 4.40 6.20
N ALA A 76 -5.25 3.69 7.25
CA ALA A 76 -4.87 4.03 8.62
C ALA A 76 -4.47 2.78 9.41
N GLY A 77 -3.56 2.94 10.37
CA GLY A 77 -3.09 1.88 11.26
C GLY A 77 -2.20 2.46 12.36
N ASP A 78 -2.05 1.77 13.48
CA ASP A 78 -1.13 2.17 14.55
C ASP A 78 0.25 1.56 14.29
N PHE A 79 1.11 2.24 13.54
CA PHE A 79 2.42 1.70 13.10
C PHE A 79 3.49 1.83 14.19
N ASN A 80 3.26 2.67 15.21
CA ASN A 80 4.20 2.90 16.30
C ASN A 80 3.83 2.20 17.62
N GLY A 81 2.63 1.64 17.73
CA GLY A 81 2.11 0.91 18.88
C GLY A 81 1.72 1.83 20.04
N ASP A 82 1.37 3.09 19.77
CA ASP A 82 0.96 4.07 20.78
C ASP A 82 -0.56 4.13 21.02
N LEU A 83 -1.31 3.28 20.32
CA LEU A 83 -2.78 3.17 20.33
C LEU A 83 -3.52 4.36 19.69
N VAL A 84 -2.80 5.26 19.04
CA VAL A 84 -3.37 6.30 18.19
C VAL A 84 -3.17 5.88 16.74
N SER A 85 -4.21 5.99 15.92
CA SER A 85 -4.10 5.65 14.50
C SER A 85 -3.21 6.65 13.78
N ASP A 86 -2.35 6.15 12.90
CA ASP A 86 -1.57 6.94 11.96
C ASP A 86 -2.28 6.96 10.60
N LEU A 87 -2.14 8.07 9.88
CA LEU A 87 -2.74 8.25 8.55
C LEU A 87 -1.69 8.04 7.46
N VAL A 88 -1.94 7.10 6.55
CA VAL A 88 -1.13 6.91 5.34
C VAL A 88 -1.81 7.56 4.14
N VAL A 89 -1.03 8.32 3.37
CA VAL A 89 -1.49 9.03 2.19
C VAL A 89 -0.66 8.67 0.97
N GLY A 90 -1.30 8.04 -0.02
CA GLY A 90 -0.70 7.74 -1.31
C GLY A 90 -0.58 8.98 -2.22
N VAL A 91 0.52 9.01 -2.96
CA VAL A 91 0.82 9.98 -4.05
C VAL A 91 1.40 9.21 -5.25
N PRO A 92 0.60 8.35 -5.90
CA PRO A 92 1.11 7.46 -6.95
C PRO A 92 1.68 8.19 -8.17
N PHE A 93 1.28 9.43 -8.42
CA PHE A 93 1.78 10.22 -9.55
C PHE A 93 2.97 11.11 -9.17
N LYS A 94 3.59 10.86 -8.01
CA LYS A 94 4.74 11.65 -7.58
C LYS A 94 5.96 11.39 -8.46
N ASP A 95 6.53 12.48 -8.99
CA ASP A 95 7.81 12.44 -9.70
C ASP A 95 8.98 12.30 -8.71
N LEU A 96 9.57 11.11 -8.63
CA LEU A 96 10.74 10.80 -7.81
C LEU A 96 11.73 9.95 -8.57
N PHE A 97 12.84 10.54 -9.00
CA PHE A 97 13.87 9.82 -9.78
C PHE A 97 13.37 9.24 -11.13
N GLY A 98 12.12 9.52 -11.49
CA GLY A 98 11.38 9.15 -12.70
C GLY A 98 9.99 9.82 -12.65
N THR A 99 9.30 9.91 -13.79
CA THR A 99 7.93 10.45 -13.82
C THR A 99 6.94 9.44 -13.24
N ASP A 100 5.96 9.87 -12.45
CA ASP A 100 4.92 9.01 -11.86
C ASP A 100 5.49 7.76 -11.13
N ALA A 101 6.67 7.87 -10.50
CA ALA A 101 7.26 6.75 -9.75
C ALA A 101 6.43 6.42 -8.49
N GLY A 102 5.89 7.45 -7.84
CA GLY A 102 4.98 7.32 -6.71
C GLY A 102 5.66 7.40 -5.34
N GLY A 103 4.84 7.27 -4.29
CA GLY A 103 5.26 7.43 -2.90
C GLY A 103 4.09 7.35 -1.92
N VAL A 104 4.43 7.27 -0.63
CA VAL A 104 3.45 7.38 0.47
C VAL A 104 4.00 8.28 1.58
N TYR A 105 3.12 9.11 2.14
CA TYR A 105 3.38 9.85 3.38
C TYR A 105 2.68 9.16 4.54
N VAL A 106 3.32 9.15 5.71
CA VAL A 106 2.71 8.65 6.95
C VAL A 106 2.71 9.76 7.99
N PHE A 107 1.52 10.17 8.38
CA PHE A 107 1.29 11.17 9.40
C PHE A 107 0.99 10.43 10.71
N MET A 108 1.96 10.46 11.63
CA MET A 108 1.78 9.83 12.93
C MET A 108 0.67 10.53 13.71
N GLY A 109 -0.27 9.74 14.20
CA GLY A 109 -1.29 10.16 15.12
C GLY A 109 -0.68 10.63 16.43
N ARG A 110 -1.40 11.49 17.16
CA ARG A 110 -1.06 11.79 18.56
C ARG A 110 -2.21 12.45 19.28
N VAL A 111 -2.21 12.26 20.60
CA VAL A 111 -3.13 12.95 21.51
C VAL A 111 -3.15 14.46 21.23
N GLY A 112 -4.34 15.00 20.94
CA GLY A 112 -4.58 16.41 20.65
C GLY A 112 -4.31 16.86 19.21
N PHE A 113 -4.12 15.92 18.28
CA PHE A 113 -4.05 16.13 16.81
C PHE A 113 -3.15 17.28 16.36
N THR A 114 -1.93 17.35 16.89
CA THR A 114 -0.90 18.11 16.17
C THR A 114 -0.36 17.16 15.11
N LEU A 115 -0.40 17.51 13.83
CA LEU A 115 0.26 16.71 12.79
C LEU A 115 1.65 17.30 12.53
N GLY A 116 2.63 16.46 12.16
CA GLY A 116 3.96 16.92 11.74
C GLY A 116 5.12 16.65 12.70
N GLY A 117 4.89 15.94 13.80
CA GLY A 117 5.96 15.31 14.58
C GLY A 117 5.94 13.83 14.22
N GLY A 118 7.00 13.32 13.59
CA GLY A 118 7.03 11.93 13.11
C GLY A 118 6.57 11.71 11.66
N LEU A 119 6.43 12.76 10.82
CA LEU A 119 6.12 12.57 9.40
C LEU A 119 7.17 11.68 8.72
N GLN A 120 6.74 10.56 8.16
CA GLN A 120 7.57 9.69 7.35
C GLN A 120 7.20 9.77 5.86
N PHE A 121 8.14 9.40 5.02
CA PHE A 121 7.94 9.33 3.58
C PHE A 121 8.69 8.13 2.99
N TRP A 122 7.96 7.29 2.27
CA TRP A 122 8.43 6.02 1.73
C TRP A 122 8.19 5.93 0.21
N ASN A 123 9.12 5.25 -0.44
CA ASN A 123 9.12 4.86 -1.85
C ASN A 123 10.07 3.65 -1.99
N GLN A 124 10.08 2.97 -3.14
CA GLN A 124 10.86 1.74 -3.33
C GLN A 124 12.36 1.93 -3.00
N ASN A 125 12.98 3.06 -3.40
CA ASN A 125 14.39 3.36 -3.09
C ASN A 125 14.70 3.45 -1.59
N ARG A 126 13.73 3.85 -0.77
CA ARG A 126 13.90 3.97 0.68
C ARG A 126 13.64 2.68 1.42
N ILE A 127 12.80 1.81 0.88
CA ILE A 127 12.45 0.53 1.50
C ILE A 127 13.60 -0.48 1.30
N PHE A 128 14.19 -0.52 0.10
CA PHE A 128 15.21 -1.52 -0.27
C PHE A 128 16.60 -0.93 -0.53
N VAL A 129 17.07 -0.06 0.38
CA VAL A 129 18.34 0.69 0.29
C VAL A 129 19.61 -0.14 0.03
N ASN A 130 19.58 -1.47 0.17
CA ASN A 130 20.71 -2.37 -0.02
C ASN A 130 20.49 -3.44 -1.12
N ARG A 131 19.48 -3.32 -1.99
CA ARG A 131 19.39 -4.18 -3.18
C ARG A 131 20.57 -3.92 -4.12
N ASN A 132 20.93 -4.92 -4.92
CA ASN A 132 22.01 -4.81 -5.89
C ASN A 132 21.70 -3.63 -6.83
N PRO A 133 22.60 -2.66 -7.04
CA PRO A 133 22.35 -1.53 -7.95
C PRO A 133 22.14 -1.93 -9.42
N ASN A 134 22.32 -3.20 -9.77
CA ASN A 134 21.97 -3.77 -11.07
C ASN A 134 20.60 -4.45 -11.10
N ASP A 135 19.94 -4.64 -9.95
CA ASP A 135 18.50 -4.88 -9.93
C ASP A 135 17.85 -3.57 -10.36
N ARG A 136 17.22 -3.58 -11.54
CA ARG A 136 16.52 -2.41 -12.10
C ARG A 136 15.28 -2.02 -11.28
N LEU A 137 14.99 -2.78 -10.23
CA LEU A 137 13.84 -2.74 -9.31
C LEU A 137 13.94 -1.59 -8.27
N ILE A 138 14.20 -0.36 -8.72
CA ILE A 138 14.32 0.85 -7.89
C ILE A 138 13.56 2.02 -8.54
N ASN A 139 12.41 2.44 -7.97
CA ASN A 139 11.55 3.56 -8.43
C ASN A 139 11.72 3.86 -9.93
N GLU A 140 11.14 3.03 -10.78
CA GLU A 140 11.10 3.26 -12.21
C GLU A 140 10.00 4.28 -12.55
N ALA A 141 10.14 4.89 -13.74
CA ALA A 141 9.16 5.85 -14.20
C ALA A 141 7.86 5.10 -14.55
N GLY A 142 6.80 5.37 -13.80
CA GLY A 142 5.45 4.88 -14.07
C GLY A 142 4.99 3.72 -13.21
N ASP A 143 5.78 3.24 -12.24
CA ASP A 143 5.40 2.16 -11.32
C ASP A 143 4.20 2.52 -10.44
N ARG A 144 4.08 3.82 -10.16
CA ARG A 144 3.01 4.44 -9.38
C ARG A 144 2.85 3.78 -8.01
N PHE A 145 3.96 3.59 -7.33
CA PHE A 145 4.00 3.12 -5.96
C PHE A 145 3.04 3.92 -5.06
N GLY A 146 2.23 3.23 -4.26
CA GLY A 146 1.16 3.85 -3.46
C GLY A 146 -0.18 3.94 -4.19
N SER A 147 -0.37 3.20 -5.28
CA SER A 147 -1.66 3.09 -6.00
C SER A 147 -2.70 2.26 -5.26
N ALA A 148 -2.26 1.38 -4.36
CA ALA A 148 -3.11 0.63 -3.44
C ALA A 148 -2.41 0.55 -2.08
N LEU A 149 -3.17 0.54 -0.99
CA LEU A 149 -2.65 0.51 0.38
C LEU A 149 -3.52 -0.41 1.24
N ALA A 150 -2.88 -1.22 2.09
CA ALA A 150 -3.55 -1.97 3.15
C ALA A 150 -2.67 -1.97 4.41
N ALA A 151 -3.30 -1.83 5.57
CA ALA A 151 -2.62 -1.84 6.86
C ALA A 151 -3.09 -3.04 7.70
N GLY A 152 -2.17 -3.67 8.41
CA GLY A 152 -2.45 -4.86 9.22
C GLY A 152 -1.22 -5.30 9.99
N ASP A 153 -1.39 -6.00 11.11
CA ASP A 153 -0.27 -6.61 11.86
C ASP A 153 0.09 -7.95 11.20
N PHE A 154 0.97 -7.92 10.19
CA PHE A 154 1.32 -9.08 9.36
C PHE A 154 2.32 -10.00 10.06
N ASP A 155 3.11 -9.46 11.00
CA ASP A 155 4.07 -10.25 11.78
C ASP A 155 3.63 -10.63 13.21
N GLY A 156 2.51 -10.09 13.67
CA GLY A 156 1.90 -10.41 14.96
C GLY A 156 2.62 -9.76 16.15
N ASP A 157 3.31 -8.64 15.93
CA ASP A 157 4.12 -7.97 16.95
C ASP A 157 3.35 -6.91 17.77
N GLY A 158 2.07 -6.71 17.44
CA GLY A 158 1.16 -5.76 18.07
C GLY A 158 1.24 -4.34 17.52
N ARG A 159 1.96 -4.10 16.42
CA ARG A 159 1.97 -2.85 15.64
C ARG A 159 1.38 -3.13 14.27
N GLY A 160 0.77 -2.12 13.67
CA GLY A 160 0.41 -2.16 12.27
C GLY A 160 1.65 -2.19 11.38
N ASP A 161 1.52 -2.88 10.27
CA ASP A 161 2.42 -2.89 9.13
C ASP A 161 1.67 -2.35 7.89
N LEU A 162 2.41 -1.98 6.85
CA LEU A 162 1.86 -1.36 5.66
C LEU A 162 2.26 -2.13 4.40
N ALA A 163 1.26 -2.60 3.65
CA ALA A 163 1.39 -3.12 2.29
C ALA A 163 1.06 -2.03 1.26
N ILE A 164 1.87 -1.94 0.22
CA ILE A 164 1.86 -0.86 -0.77
C ILE A 164 1.97 -1.42 -2.17
N GLY A 165 0.97 -1.15 -3.01
CA GLY A 165 0.96 -1.60 -4.41
C GLY A 165 1.75 -0.68 -5.34
N ALA A 166 2.55 -1.30 -6.20
CA ALA A 166 3.18 -0.72 -7.40
C ALA A 166 2.72 -1.51 -8.64
N PRO A 167 1.44 -1.38 -9.03
CA PRO A 167 0.81 -2.24 -10.04
C PRO A 167 1.42 -2.13 -11.45
N PHE A 168 2.28 -1.15 -11.70
CA PHE A 168 2.91 -0.97 -13.01
C PHE A 168 4.39 -1.32 -13.01
N GLU A 169 4.91 -1.87 -11.91
CA GLU A 169 6.29 -2.33 -11.79
C GLU A 169 6.66 -3.33 -12.88
N VAL A 170 7.87 -3.21 -13.41
CA VAL A 170 8.47 -4.20 -14.30
C VAL A 170 9.14 -5.29 -13.47
N VAL A 171 8.59 -6.50 -13.53
CA VAL A 171 9.16 -7.64 -12.82
C VAL A 171 10.23 -8.30 -13.69
N THR A 172 11.43 -8.53 -13.13
CA THR A 172 12.47 -9.29 -13.83
C THR A 172 12.37 -10.77 -13.47
N SER A 173 12.06 -11.61 -14.44
CA SER A 173 12.00 -13.05 -14.23
C SER A 173 13.37 -13.71 -14.25
N PHE A 174 13.69 -14.39 -13.15
CA PHE A 174 14.91 -15.18 -13.00
C PHE A 174 14.67 -16.67 -13.29
N ARG A 175 13.43 -17.07 -13.58
CA ARG A 175 13.06 -18.46 -13.89
C ARG A 175 13.60 -18.93 -15.25
N PHE A 176 13.90 -18.00 -16.16
CA PHE A 176 14.39 -18.29 -17.50
C PHE A 176 15.75 -17.63 -17.79
N SER A 177 16.50 -18.20 -18.74
CA SER A 177 17.76 -17.64 -19.25
C SER A 177 17.65 -17.41 -20.77
N PRO A 178 17.86 -16.18 -21.28
CA PRO A 178 18.20 -14.96 -20.53
C PRO A 178 17.06 -14.50 -19.61
N PHE A 179 17.39 -13.68 -18.61
CA PHE A 179 16.38 -13.01 -17.78
C PHE A 179 15.41 -12.23 -18.66
N VAL A 180 14.12 -12.27 -18.32
CA VAL A 180 13.06 -11.62 -19.09
C VAL A 180 12.41 -10.56 -18.22
N ASN A 181 12.27 -9.34 -18.74
CA ASN A 181 11.48 -8.30 -18.09
C ASN A 181 10.02 -8.46 -18.49
N ILE A 182 9.15 -8.55 -17.50
CA ILE A 182 7.71 -8.65 -17.65
C ILE A 182 7.14 -7.26 -17.32
N ASP A 183 6.83 -6.52 -18.38
CA ASP A 183 6.41 -5.12 -18.29
C ASP A 183 5.05 -5.02 -17.58
N ARG A 184 4.99 -4.19 -16.53
CA ARG A 184 3.78 -3.92 -15.74
C ARG A 184 3.09 -5.18 -15.18
N ALA A 185 3.89 -6.16 -14.79
CA ALA A 185 3.39 -7.31 -14.05
C ALA A 185 2.89 -6.90 -12.65
N GLY A 186 3.52 -5.88 -12.05
CA GLY A 186 3.16 -5.33 -10.75
C GLY A 186 3.87 -5.98 -9.56
N GLU A 187 3.95 -5.23 -8.47
CA GLU A 187 4.62 -5.60 -7.22
C GLU A 187 3.80 -5.08 -6.02
N VAL A 188 3.94 -5.77 -4.88
CA VAL A 188 3.51 -5.28 -3.57
C VAL A 188 4.67 -5.27 -2.59
N ASP A 189 4.95 -4.12 -2.02
CA ASP A 189 5.95 -3.94 -0.98
C ASP A 189 5.31 -3.89 0.40
N VAL A 190 5.97 -4.49 1.38
CA VAL A 190 5.56 -4.46 2.79
C VAL A 190 6.67 -3.85 3.63
N ILE A 191 6.28 -2.88 4.44
CA ILE A 191 7.14 -2.24 5.45
C ILE A 191 6.49 -2.39 6.83
N TYR A 192 7.32 -2.70 7.82
CA TYR A 192 6.85 -3.11 9.14
C TYR A 192 6.88 -1.97 10.16
N GLY A 193 5.93 -2.01 11.10
CA GLY A 193 5.84 -1.08 12.21
C GLY A 193 6.97 -1.23 13.22
N SER A 194 7.26 -0.17 13.96
CA SER A 194 8.25 -0.15 15.05
C SER A 194 7.91 1.00 16.01
N PRO A 195 8.49 1.05 17.22
CA PRO A 195 8.22 2.16 18.15
C PRO A 195 8.45 3.58 17.60
N ASP A 196 9.23 3.73 16.53
CA ASP A 196 9.50 5.01 15.85
C ASP A 196 8.65 5.20 14.56
N GLY A 197 7.62 4.38 14.36
CA GLY A 197 6.81 4.25 13.14
C GLY A 197 7.33 3.15 12.20
N LEU A 198 7.01 3.22 10.90
CA LEU A 198 7.49 2.24 9.93
C LEU A 198 9.02 2.26 9.83
N THR A 199 9.64 1.11 9.56
CA THR A 199 11.10 0.97 9.51
C THR A 199 11.56 -0.07 8.49
N THR A 200 12.81 0.08 8.02
CA THR A 200 13.51 -0.95 7.23
C THR A 200 14.43 -1.83 8.09
N THR A 201 14.46 -1.59 9.40
CA THR A 201 15.34 -2.32 10.32
C THR A 201 14.65 -3.58 10.77
N SER A 202 15.17 -4.73 10.33
CA SER A 202 14.71 -6.04 10.82
C SER A 202 14.99 -6.20 12.32
N ARG A 203 14.12 -6.93 13.01
CA ARG A 203 14.33 -7.36 14.40
C ARG A 203 15.35 -8.49 14.48
N ALA A 204 15.87 -8.73 15.68
CA ALA A 204 16.89 -9.74 15.93
C ALA A 204 16.41 -11.19 15.69
N ASP A 205 15.10 -11.42 15.75
CA ASP A 205 14.47 -12.72 15.47
C ASP A 205 14.21 -12.97 13.97
N GLY A 206 14.55 -12.01 13.11
CA GLY A 206 14.34 -12.09 11.67
C GLY A 206 12.99 -11.55 11.18
N SER A 207 12.11 -11.09 12.07
CA SER A 207 10.88 -10.38 11.72
C SER A 207 11.14 -8.91 11.34
N GLY A 208 10.13 -8.23 10.78
CA GLY A 208 10.19 -6.79 10.50
C GLY A 208 11.12 -6.37 9.35
N ALA A 209 11.70 -7.33 8.61
CA ALA A 209 12.45 -7.02 7.40
C ALA A 209 11.46 -6.66 6.28
N PRO A 210 11.67 -5.58 5.52
CA PRO A 210 10.81 -5.26 4.39
C PRO A 210 10.73 -6.42 3.39
N GLN A 211 9.53 -6.65 2.86
CA GLN A 211 9.25 -7.72 1.90
C GLN A 211 8.72 -7.13 0.60
N SER A 212 8.87 -7.88 -0.48
CA SER A 212 8.41 -7.48 -1.81
C SER A 212 7.92 -8.73 -2.52
N TRP A 213 6.72 -8.60 -3.08
CA TRP A 213 5.91 -9.70 -3.55
C TRP A 213 5.49 -9.46 -5.00
N HIS A 214 5.65 -10.48 -5.85
CA HIS A 214 5.21 -10.49 -7.24
C HIS A 214 4.98 -11.94 -7.72
N GLN A 215 4.18 -12.13 -8.78
CA GLN A 215 3.80 -13.48 -9.29
C GLN A 215 5.00 -14.30 -9.83
N ASP A 216 6.12 -13.67 -10.20
CA ASP A 216 7.32 -14.43 -10.61
C ASP A 216 8.15 -15.04 -9.45
N GLN A 217 7.67 -15.02 -8.20
CA GLN A 217 8.39 -15.65 -7.08
C GLN A 217 8.17 -17.17 -7.02
N ILE A 218 9.11 -17.89 -6.39
CA ILE A 218 9.03 -19.36 -6.29
C ILE A 218 7.87 -19.78 -5.37
N ASN A 219 7.04 -20.69 -5.86
CA ASN A 219 5.81 -21.20 -5.20
C ASN A 219 4.62 -20.23 -5.17
N VAL A 220 4.56 -19.22 -6.04
CA VAL A 220 3.30 -18.53 -6.33
C VAL A 220 2.47 -19.38 -7.30
N GLU A 221 1.16 -19.45 -7.10
CA GLU A 221 0.24 -20.06 -8.06
C GLU A 221 0.14 -19.13 -9.30
N GLU A 222 0.40 -19.67 -10.50
CA GLU A 222 0.53 -18.99 -11.82
C GLU A 222 1.85 -18.21 -12.06
N ASP A 223 2.18 -17.98 -13.33
CA ASP A 223 3.36 -17.23 -13.76
C ASP A 223 3.02 -15.73 -13.86
N ALA A 224 3.97 -14.82 -13.64
CA ALA A 224 3.73 -13.41 -13.94
C ALA A 224 3.66 -13.19 -15.46
N GLU A 225 2.65 -12.45 -15.92
CA GLU A 225 2.44 -12.10 -17.31
C GLU A 225 2.44 -10.57 -17.50
N GLN A 226 2.56 -10.17 -18.77
CA GLN A 226 2.65 -8.76 -19.10
C GLN A 226 1.28 -8.11 -18.85
N LEU A 227 1.26 -7.00 -18.10
CA LEU A 227 0.07 -6.19 -17.82
C LEU A 227 -0.92 -6.75 -16.77
N ASP A 228 -0.58 -7.79 -16.01
CA ASP A 228 -1.45 -8.38 -14.96
C ASP A 228 -1.74 -7.41 -13.82
N ARG A 229 -0.76 -6.55 -13.54
CA ARG A 229 -0.79 -5.50 -12.52
C ARG A 229 -1.13 -6.00 -11.12
N PHE A 230 -0.40 -7.01 -10.68
CA PHE A 230 -0.36 -7.46 -9.30
C PHE A 230 -0.25 -6.27 -8.34
N GLY A 231 -1.09 -6.24 -7.30
CA GLY A 231 -1.13 -5.11 -6.37
C GLY A 231 -2.02 -3.95 -6.81
N SER A 232 -2.88 -4.14 -7.82
CA SER A 232 -3.84 -3.11 -8.27
C SER A 232 -4.88 -2.74 -7.21
N SER A 233 -5.20 -3.68 -6.31
CA SER A 233 -6.02 -3.44 -5.14
C SER A 233 -5.52 -4.31 -3.99
N LEU A 234 -5.69 -3.84 -2.75
CA LEU A 234 -5.22 -4.53 -1.55
C LEU A 234 -6.30 -4.45 -0.46
N THR A 235 -6.46 -5.51 0.31
CA THR A 235 -7.17 -5.47 1.61
C THR A 235 -6.47 -6.40 2.60
N ALA A 236 -6.49 -6.04 3.86
CA ALA A 236 -5.83 -6.79 4.92
C ALA A 236 -6.84 -7.20 5.98
N TRP A 237 -6.90 -8.50 6.28
CA TRP A 237 -7.74 -9.05 7.32
C TRP A 237 -7.22 -10.42 7.74
N ASN A 238 -7.68 -10.96 8.87
CA ASN A 238 -7.45 -12.36 9.18
C ASN A 238 -8.41 -13.23 8.35
N PHE A 239 -7.93 -13.72 7.22
CA PHE A 239 -8.65 -14.63 6.31
C PHE A 239 -8.48 -16.10 6.71
N GLY A 240 -7.56 -16.40 7.63
CA GLY A 240 -7.42 -17.67 8.30
C GLY A 240 -5.96 -18.01 8.57
N ASN A 241 -5.68 -19.19 9.14
CA ASN A 241 -4.31 -19.71 9.33
C ASN A 241 -3.42 -18.98 10.37
N GLY A 242 -3.97 -18.12 11.23
CA GLY A 242 -3.19 -17.53 12.33
C GLY A 242 -3.94 -16.52 13.18
N ALA A 243 -3.20 -15.86 14.07
CA ALA A 243 -3.66 -14.65 14.77
C ALA A 243 -3.21 -13.37 14.04
N GLN A 244 -2.21 -13.50 13.16
CA GLN A 244 -1.69 -12.44 12.30
C GLN A 244 -2.73 -11.99 11.28
N THR A 245 -2.54 -10.79 10.77
CA THR A 245 -3.29 -10.27 9.63
C THR A 245 -2.75 -10.90 8.34
N ASP A 246 -3.62 -11.17 7.39
CA ASP A 246 -3.30 -11.67 6.06
C ASP A 246 -3.53 -10.56 5.03
N LEU A 247 -2.98 -10.72 3.82
CA LEU A 247 -3.10 -9.75 2.74
C LEU A 247 -3.75 -10.40 1.52
N ALA A 248 -4.86 -9.84 1.06
CA ALA A 248 -5.44 -10.16 -0.25
C ALA A 248 -5.01 -9.11 -1.28
N ILE A 249 -4.59 -9.58 -2.45
CA ILE A 249 -3.95 -8.82 -3.51
C ILE A 249 -4.70 -9.05 -4.82
N GLY A 250 -5.26 -7.98 -5.38
CA GLY A 250 -5.96 -8.02 -6.65
C GLY A 250 -5.01 -8.04 -7.85
N VAL A 251 -5.28 -8.93 -8.80
CA VAL A 251 -4.60 -9.07 -10.09
C VAL A 251 -5.67 -9.02 -11.19
N PRO A 252 -6.28 -7.85 -11.44
CA PRO A 252 -7.48 -7.77 -12.27
C PRO A 252 -7.26 -8.11 -13.74
N PHE A 253 -6.03 -8.19 -14.22
CA PHE A 253 -5.74 -8.44 -15.63
C PHE A 253 -5.13 -9.84 -15.86
N GLU A 254 -5.17 -10.71 -14.85
CA GLU A 254 -4.75 -12.11 -14.97
C GLU A 254 -5.58 -12.87 -16.02
N ASP A 255 -4.93 -13.67 -16.86
CA ASP A 255 -5.60 -14.60 -17.75
C ASP A 255 -5.98 -15.89 -17.01
N VAL A 256 -7.27 -16.27 -17.00
CA VAL A 256 -7.75 -17.46 -16.26
C VAL A 256 -8.37 -18.47 -17.21
N SER A 257 -7.86 -19.70 -17.23
CA SER A 257 -8.37 -20.79 -18.07
C SER A 257 -8.52 -20.39 -19.56
N GLY A 258 -7.57 -19.58 -20.05
CA GLY A 258 -7.52 -19.07 -21.42
C GLY A 258 -8.50 -17.93 -21.72
N GLN A 259 -9.09 -17.30 -20.68
CA GLN A 259 -9.91 -16.10 -20.80
C GLN A 259 -9.08 -14.87 -20.45
N PRO A 260 -8.81 -13.98 -21.41
CA PRO A 260 -7.94 -12.84 -21.17
C PRO A 260 -8.50 -11.83 -20.18
N ASP A 261 -7.67 -11.27 -19.31
CA ASP A 261 -8.07 -10.25 -18.33
C ASP A 261 -9.28 -10.66 -17.45
N ALA A 262 -9.45 -11.96 -17.18
CA ALA A 262 -10.53 -12.46 -16.33
C ALA A 262 -10.32 -12.04 -14.87
N GLY A 263 -9.06 -11.97 -14.44
CA GLY A 263 -8.63 -11.48 -13.14
C GLY A 263 -8.59 -12.54 -12.04
N ALA A 264 -7.78 -12.25 -11.02
CA ALA A 264 -7.58 -13.11 -9.86
C ALA A 264 -7.32 -12.32 -8.57
N VAL A 265 -7.32 -13.03 -7.44
CA VAL A 265 -6.92 -12.53 -6.12
C VAL A 265 -5.95 -13.52 -5.49
N ASN A 266 -4.75 -13.03 -5.18
CA ASN A 266 -3.77 -13.76 -4.38
C ASN A 266 -3.99 -13.46 -2.89
N VAL A 267 -3.89 -14.45 -2.01
CA VAL A 267 -3.97 -14.28 -0.55
C VAL A 267 -2.67 -14.76 0.09
N LEU A 268 -1.92 -13.83 0.68
CA LEU A 268 -0.71 -14.10 1.43
C LEU A 268 -1.03 -14.14 2.92
N TYR A 269 -0.63 -15.22 3.59
CA TYR A 269 -0.89 -15.37 5.02
C TYR A 269 0.20 -14.73 5.87
N GLY A 270 -0.20 -14.10 6.98
CA GLY A 270 0.70 -13.58 8.00
C GLY A 270 1.41 -14.68 8.78
N SER A 271 2.59 -14.38 9.31
CA SER A 271 3.40 -15.30 10.11
C SER A 271 4.28 -14.51 11.08
N SER A 272 4.93 -15.15 12.04
CA SER A 272 5.80 -14.43 13.00
C SER A 272 6.98 -13.66 12.39
N THR A 273 7.23 -13.81 11.08
CA THR A 273 8.28 -13.09 10.35
C THR A 273 7.73 -12.24 9.20
N GLY A 274 6.40 -12.02 9.16
CA GLY A 274 5.72 -11.31 8.09
C GLY A 274 4.91 -12.20 7.15
N LEU A 275 4.54 -11.68 5.98
CA LEU A 275 3.79 -12.44 4.97
C LEU A 275 4.60 -13.61 4.39
N THR A 276 3.92 -14.62 3.86
CA THR A 276 4.56 -15.79 3.24
C THR A 276 3.71 -16.48 2.17
N PHE A 277 4.37 -17.04 1.14
CA PHE A 277 3.78 -17.98 0.16
C PHE A 277 3.74 -19.43 0.62
N ALA A 278 4.14 -19.78 1.85
CA ALA A 278 4.19 -21.19 2.23
C ALA A 278 2.82 -21.91 2.18
N ARG A 279 1.71 -21.15 2.05
CA ARG A 279 0.32 -21.59 2.00
C ARG A 279 -0.60 -20.57 1.32
N ASP A 280 -0.10 -19.75 0.41
CA ASP A 280 -0.93 -18.79 -0.28
C ASP A 280 -2.08 -19.46 -1.04
N GLN A 281 -3.04 -18.64 -1.44
CA GLN A 281 -4.18 -19.08 -2.23
C GLN A 281 -4.38 -18.15 -3.42
N LEU A 282 -4.72 -18.75 -4.56
CA LEU A 282 -5.25 -18.04 -5.71
C LEU A 282 -6.76 -18.25 -5.84
N TRP A 283 -7.49 -17.15 -5.96
CA TRP A 283 -8.93 -17.14 -6.16
C TRP A 283 -9.30 -16.44 -7.47
N HIS A 284 -10.10 -17.09 -8.30
CA HIS A 284 -10.62 -16.56 -9.56
C HIS A 284 -11.97 -17.23 -9.88
N GLN A 285 -12.66 -16.79 -10.93
CA GLN A 285 -13.99 -17.33 -11.26
C GLN A 285 -14.01 -18.82 -11.64
N ASP A 286 -12.87 -19.41 -12.02
CA ASP A 286 -12.75 -20.87 -12.22
C ASP A 286 -12.42 -21.67 -10.93
N SER A 287 -12.24 -21.00 -9.78
CA SER A 287 -11.96 -21.70 -8.51
C SER A 287 -13.19 -22.52 -8.08
N PRO A 288 -12.99 -23.69 -7.44
CA PRO A 288 -14.09 -24.53 -7.01
C PRO A 288 -15.10 -23.77 -6.13
N SER A 289 -16.38 -23.86 -6.48
CA SER A 289 -17.50 -23.26 -5.72
C SER A 289 -17.67 -21.75 -5.85
N ILE A 290 -16.88 -21.05 -6.68
CA ILE A 290 -17.22 -19.70 -7.11
C ILE A 290 -18.27 -19.82 -8.24
N PRO A 291 -19.49 -19.27 -8.07
CA PRO A 291 -20.50 -19.36 -9.12
C PRO A 291 -20.14 -18.52 -10.34
N GLY A 292 -20.30 -19.09 -11.53
CA GLY A 292 -19.93 -18.47 -12.79
C GLY A 292 -18.80 -19.25 -13.48
N GLY A 293 -18.31 -18.72 -14.59
CA GLY A 293 -17.00 -19.07 -15.14
C GLY A 293 -16.20 -17.77 -15.32
N PRO A 294 -14.90 -17.85 -15.60
CA PRO A 294 -14.17 -16.68 -16.06
C PRO A 294 -14.69 -16.29 -17.45
N GLU A 295 -14.90 -15.01 -17.67
CA GLU A 295 -15.08 -14.41 -18.98
C GLU A 295 -14.02 -13.33 -19.23
N ALA A 296 -13.70 -13.09 -20.51
CA ALA A 296 -12.68 -12.12 -20.86
C ALA A 296 -13.07 -10.70 -20.41
N GLY A 297 -12.21 -10.05 -19.63
CA GLY A 297 -12.42 -8.69 -19.10
C GLY A 297 -13.35 -8.59 -17.88
N ASP A 298 -13.60 -9.69 -17.17
CA ASP A 298 -14.35 -9.67 -15.91
C ASP A 298 -13.63 -8.87 -14.81
N HIS A 299 -12.29 -8.87 -14.86
CA HIS A 299 -11.42 -8.21 -13.90
C HIS A 299 -11.73 -8.56 -12.42
N PHE A 300 -11.90 -9.85 -12.13
CA PHE A 300 -11.99 -10.33 -10.75
C PHE A 300 -10.81 -9.81 -9.92
N GLY A 301 -11.06 -9.32 -8.70
CA GLY A 301 -10.03 -8.69 -7.86
C GLY A 301 -9.71 -7.21 -8.19
N LYS A 302 -10.43 -6.57 -9.12
CA LYS A 302 -10.24 -5.13 -9.43
C LYS A 302 -10.46 -4.18 -8.24
N ALA A 303 -11.30 -4.57 -7.29
CA ALA A 303 -11.53 -3.82 -6.07
C ALA A 303 -11.62 -4.77 -4.88
N LEU A 304 -10.88 -4.42 -3.83
CA LEU A 304 -10.88 -5.08 -2.53
C LEU A 304 -11.11 -3.98 -1.48
N TYR A 305 -11.83 -4.32 -0.40
CA TYR A 305 -12.23 -3.39 0.67
C TYR A 305 -12.03 -4.01 2.04
#